data_AF-A0A9J6GH24-F1
#
_entry.id   AF-A0A9J6GH24-F1
#
_cell.length_a   1.000
_cell.length_b   1.000
_cell.length_c   1.000
_cell.angle_alpha   90.00
_cell.angle_beta   90.00
_cell.angle_gamma   90.00
#
_symmetry.space_group_name_H-M   'P 1'
#
loop_
_entity.id
_entity.type
_entity.pdbx_description
1 polymer ?
#
loop_
_entity_poly.entity_id
_entity_poly.type
_entity_poly.pdbx_seq_one_letter_code
_entity_poly.pdbx_strand_id
1 'polypeptide(L)'
;MCNALSMFTENPEVAEQMAIALVLLDPQHRVIYSDSRAATRAFARGVVDAKVSKLLEDTHISTHSIVWFPAHMGDLGRGQRNFNESAHEAARGLISRAPSQPPPP
;
A
#
# COMPACT_ATOMS: atom_id res chain seq x y z
N MET A 1 2.80 -3.78 -14.63
CA MET A 1 4.14 -3.55 -14.06
C MET A 1 4.03 -3.67 -12.53
N CYS A 2 5.06 -4.15 -11.83
CA CYS A 2 5.08 -4.11 -10.36
C CYS A 2 5.88 -2.89 -9.92
N ASN A 3 5.22 -1.87 -9.36
CA ASN A 3 5.88 -0.69 -8.80
C ASN A 3 6.24 -0.97 -7.33
N ALA A 4 7.40 -0.47 -6.88
CA ALA A 4 7.83 -0.56 -5.49
C ALA A 4 8.45 0.78 -5.04
N LEU A 5 8.25 1.12 -3.77
CA LEU A 5 8.80 2.31 -3.14
C LEU A 5 9.31 1.96 -1.74
N SER A 6 10.49 2.46 -1.38
CA SER A 6 11.04 2.34 -0.04
C SER A 6 10.78 3.62 0.75
N MET A 7 10.29 3.49 1.98
CA MET A 7 10.11 4.62 2.89
C MET A 7 10.54 4.25 4.31
N PHE A 8 11.01 5.25 5.06
CA PHE A 8 11.24 5.11 6.50
C PHE A 8 9.97 5.51 7.27
N THR A 9 9.41 4.56 8.02
CA THR A 9 8.29 4.76 8.94
C THR A 9 8.22 3.61 9.94
N GLU A 10 7.87 3.93 11.18
CA GLU A 10 7.53 2.92 12.20
C GLU A 10 6.01 2.66 12.25
N ASN A 11 5.23 3.51 11.57
CA ASN A 11 3.78 3.36 11.48
C ASN A 11 3.42 2.56 10.21
N PRO A 12 2.92 1.31 10.36
CA PRO A 12 2.53 0.47 9.23
C PRO A 12 1.37 1.06 8.43
N GLU A 13 0.48 1.82 9.05
CA GLU A 13 -0.64 2.47 8.35
C GLU A 13 -0.14 3.47 7.29
N VAL A 14 0.93 4.21 7.58
CA VAL A 14 1.52 5.16 6.62
C VAL A 14 2.16 4.40 5.44
N ALA A 15 2.79 3.26 5.72
CA ALA A 15 3.35 2.40 4.68
C ALA A 15 2.25 1.82 3.76
N GLU A 16 1.14 1.40 4.34
CA GLU A 16 -0.02 0.90 3.58
C GLU A 16 -0.67 2.01 2.75
N GLN A 17 -0.78 3.23 3.28
CA GLN A 17 -1.25 4.38 2.50
C GLN A 17 -0.28 4.72 1.34
N MET A 18 1.04 4.59 1.53
CA MET A 18 2.02 4.74 0.44
C MET A 18 1.84 3.67 -0.64
N ALA A 19 1.60 2.43 -0.24
CA ALA A 19 1.41 1.35 -1.20
C ALA A 19 0.18 1.61 -2.09
N ILE A 20 -0.94 2.07 -1.51
CA ILE A 20 -2.13 2.47 -2.30
C ILE A 20 -1.80 3.66 -3.20
N ALA A 21 -1.13 4.69 -2.69
CA ALA A 21 -0.75 5.86 -3.47
C ALA A 21 0.13 5.51 -4.67
N LEU A 22 1.08 4.59 -4.50
CA LEU A 22 1.95 4.13 -5.58
C LEU A 22 1.18 3.46 -6.72
N VAL A 23 0.09 2.76 -6.40
CA VAL A 23 -0.79 2.16 -7.42
C VAL A 23 -1.65 3.22 -8.09
N LEU A 24 -2.11 4.25 -7.36
CA LEU A 24 -2.87 5.37 -7.93
C LEU A 24 -2.10 6.16 -9.00
N LEU A 25 -0.76 6.14 -8.91
CA LEU A 25 0.12 6.75 -9.90
C LEU A 25 0.22 5.94 -11.21
N ASP A 26 -0.27 4.70 -11.24
CA ASP A 26 -0.30 3.86 -12.43
C ASP A 26 -1.71 3.83 -13.05
N PRO A 27 -1.96 4.55 -14.17
CA PRO A 27 -3.28 4.62 -14.79
C PRO A 27 -3.77 3.29 -15.38
N GLN A 28 -2.91 2.26 -15.47
CA GLN A 28 -3.31 0.94 -15.93
C GLN A 28 -4.09 0.15 -14.86
N HIS A 29 -3.98 0.51 -13.58
CA HIS A 29 -4.59 -0.21 -12.47
C HIS A 29 -5.84 0.48 -11.95
N ARG A 30 -7.03 0.10 -12.42
CA ARG A 30 -8.29 0.76 -12.00
C ARG A 30 -8.87 0.26 -10.68
N VAL A 31 -8.46 -0.93 -10.23
CA VAL A 31 -8.98 -1.56 -9.00
C VAL A 31 -7.80 -1.91 -8.09
N ILE A 32 -7.84 -1.38 -6.88
CA ILE A 32 -6.83 -1.56 -5.84
C ILE A 32 -7.45 -2.42 -4.75
N TYR A 33 -6.84 -3.57 -4.47
CA TYR A 33 -7.23 -4.44 -3.37
C TYR A 33 -6.30 -4.18 -2.19
N SER A 34 -6.85 -3.92 -1.01
CA SER A 34 -6.08 -3.73 0.23
C SER A 34 -6.75 -4.43 1.40
N ASP A 35 -5.93 -5.03 2.26
CA ASP A 35 -6.37 -5.58 3.55
C ASP A 35 -6.32 -4.58 4.70
N SER A 36 -5.66 -3.46 4.49
CA SER A 36 -5.64 -2.35 5.42
C SER A 36 -6.98 -1.62 5.45
N ARG A 37 -7.76 -1.92 6.49
CA ARG A 37 -9.00 -1.20 6.78
C ARG A 37 -8.73 0.27 7.11
N ALA A 38 -7.61 0.55 7.78
CA ALA A 38 -7.24 1.90 8.18
C ALA A 38 -6.89 2.76 6.97
N ALA A 39 -5.99 2.27 6.10
CA ALA A 39 -5.60 2.98 4.88
C ALA A 39 -6.77 3.13 3.90
N THR A 40 -7.58 2.08 3.69
CA THR A 40 -8.77 2.18 2.83
C THR A 40 -9.74 3.27 3.34
N ARG A 41 -9.94 3.35 4.66
CA ARG A 41 -10.79 4.39 5.26
C ARG A 41 -10.19 5.79 5.14
N ALA A 42 -8.88 5.93 5.24
CA ALA A 42 -8.17 7.21 5.04
C ALA A 42 -8.45 7.77 3.64
N PHE A 43 -8.29 6.96 2.59
CA PHE A 43 -8.61 7.33 1.22
C PHE A 43 -10.11 7.61 1.02
N ALA A 44 -10.99 6.78 1.56
CA ALA A 44 -12.44 6.99 1.46
C ALA A 44 -12.91 8.31 2.10
N ARG A 45 -12.18 8.80 3.11
CA ARG A 45 -12.46 10.09 3.78
C ARG A 45 -11.74 11.28 3.14
N GLY A 46 -10.81 11.04 2.22
CA GLY A 46 -9.93 12.08 1.68
C GLY A 46 -8.93 12.64 2.70
N VAL A 47 -8.63 11.89 3.76
CA VAL A 47 -7.69 12.32 4.82
C VAL A 47 -6.58 11.28 4.91
N VAL A 48 -5.47 11.56 4.22
CA VAL A 48 -4.27 10.72 4.15
C VAL A 48 -3.09 11.41 4.86
N ASP A 49 -2.05 10.66 5.19
CA ASP A 49 -0.83 11.21 5.79
C ASP A 49 -0.16 12.26 4.86
N ALA A 50 0.51 13.25 5.45
CA ALA A 50 1.15 14.34 4.70
C ALA A 50 2.16 13.85 3.66
N LYS A 51 2.88 12.75 3.93
CA LYS A 51 3.79 12.13 2.95
C LYS A 51 3.04 11.58 1.75
N VAL A 52 1.83 11.05 1.96
CA VAL A 52 0.95 10.53 0.90
C VAL A 52 0.46 11.68 0.04
N SER A 53 -0.05 12.73 0.68
CA SER A 53 -0.56 13.91 -0.02
C SER A 53 0.51 14.53 -0.90
N LYS A 54 1.75 14.64 -0.38
CA LYS A 54 2.88 15.17 -1.14
C LYS A 54 3.29 14.29 -2.33
N LEU A 55 3.17 12.97 -2.22
CA LEU A 55 3.44 12.05 -3.33
C LEU A 55 2.39 12.18 -4.45
N LEU A 56 1.15 12.46 -4.08
CA LEU A 56 0.02 12.60 -5.01
C LEU A 56 -0.15 14.03 -5.55
N GLU A 57 0.56 15.00 -4.98
CA GLU A 57 0.54 16.40 -5.38
C GLU A 57 0.92 16.54 -6.87
N ASP A 58 0.25 17.48 -7.55
CA ASP A 58 0.43 17.77 -8.98
C ASP A 58 0.27 16.58 -9.95
N THR A 59 -0.29 15.45 -9.49
CA THR A 59 -0.50 14.27 -10.33
C THR A 59 -1.95 14.14 -10.76
N HIS A 60 -2.17 13.90 -12.07
CA HIS A 60 -3.50 13.57 -12.56
C HIS A 60 -3.86 12.11 -12.26
N ILE A 61 -4.64 11.91 -11.20
CA ILE A 61 -5.12 10.57 -10.81
C ILE A 61 -6.44 10.29 -11.52
N SER A 62 -6.47 9.23 -12.33
CA SER A 62 -7.70 8.76 -12.98
C SER A 62 -8.68 8.16 -11.98
N THR A 63 -9.89 7.78 -12.39
CA THR A 63 -10.85 7.15 -11.47
C THR A 63 -10.39 5.74 -11.06
N HIS A 64 -10.26 5.51 -9.75
CA HIS A 64 -9.87 4.22 -9.16
C HIS A 64 -10.93 3.72 -8.18
N SER A 65 -11.01 2.41 -8.00
CA SER A 65 -11.80 1.75 -6.95
C SER A 65 -10.88 1.09 -5.95
N ILE A 66 -11.01 1.43 -4.67
CA ILE A 66 -10.27 0.76 -3.59
C ILE A 66 -11.25 -0.21 -2.91
N VAL A 67 -10.93 -1.50 -2.98
CA VAL A 67 -11.74 -2.59 -2.39
C VAL A 67 -11.02 -3.12 -1.17
N TRP A 68 -11.64 -2.94 0.00
CA TRP A 68 -11.18 -3.58 1.22
C TRP A 68 -11.56 -5.06 1.22
N PHE A 69 -10.63 -5.92 1.60
CA PHE A 69 -10.89 -7.34 1.82
C PHE A 69 -10.05 -7.85 3.01
N PRO A 70 -10.53 -8.82 3.80
CA PRO A 70 -9.83 -9.21 5.03
C PRO A 70 -8.50 -9.96 4.78
N ALA A 71 -7.49 -9.63 5.59
CA ALA A 71 -6.27 -10.42 5.69
C ALA A 71 -6.57 -11.80 6.29
N HIS A 72 -5.84 -12.83 5.84
CA HIS A 72 -5.85 -14.17 6.45
C HIS A 72 -7.23 -14.82 6.58
N MET A 73 -7.96 -14.93 5.48
CA MET A 73 -9.15 -15.81 5.42
C MET A 73 -8.81 -17.31 5.55
N GLY A 74 -7.54 -17.69 5.66
CA GLY A 74 -7.09 -19.08 5.63
C GLY A 74 -7.23 -19.70 4.23
N ASP A 75 -7.23 -21.03 4.17
CA ASP A 75 -7.61 -21.75 2.95
C ASP A 75 -9.10 -21.45 2.67
N LEU A 76 -9.38 -20.79 1.55
CA LEU A 76 -10.75 -20.48 1.10
C LEU A 76 -11.54 -21.73 0.68
N GLY A 77 -11.10 -22.91 1.14
CA GLY A 77 -11.66 -24.21 0.82
C GLY A 77 -11.51 -24.50 -0.66
N ARG A 78 -10.26 -24.63 -1.14
CA ARG A 78 -9.91 -25.18 -2.47
C ARG A 78 -8.39 -25.28 -2.72
N GLY A 79 -7.53 -25.11 -1.71
CA GLY A 79 -6.08 -25.02 -1.91
C GLY A 79 -5.65 -23.72 -2.58
N GLN A 80 -6.54 -22.72 -2.62
CA GLN A 80 -6.27 -21.42 -3.23
C GLN A 80 -5.78 -20.48 -2.12
N ARG A 81 -4.47 -20.21 -2.10
CA ARG A 81 -3.89 -19.18 -1.22
C ARG A 81 -4.57 -17.85 -1.50
N ASN A 82 -4.87 -17.11 -0.43
CA ASN A 82 -5.31 -15.74 -0.54
C ASN A 82 -4.20 -14.93 -1.24
N PHE A 83 -4.49 -14.27 -2.36
CA PHE A 83 -3.50 -13.44 -3.09
C PHE A 83 -2.88 -12.35 -2.22
N ASN A 84 -3.55 -11.97 -1.12
CA ASN A 84 -3.01 -11.06 -0.12
C ASN A 84 -1.86 -11.64 0.69
N GLU A 85 -1.88 -12.93 0.98
CA GLU A 85 -0.76 -13.56 1.68
C GLU A 85 0.48 -13.49 0.80
N SER A 86 0.32 -13.69 -0.51
CA SER A 86 1.41 -13.49 -1.47
C SER A 86 1.87 -12.04 -1.54
N ALA A 87 0.95 -11.06 -1.52
CA ALA A 87 1.30 -9.64 -1.50
C ALA A 87 2.03 -9.25 -0.20
N HIS A 88 1.57 -9.77 0.95
CA HIS A 88 2.17 -9.56 2.26
C HIS A 88 3.57 -10.20 2.36
N GLU A 89 3.73 -11.42 1.85
CA GLU A 89 5.03 -12.10 1.71
C GLU A 89 6.00 -11.27 0.85
N ALA A 90 5.53 -10.77 -0.31
CA ALA A 90 6.34 -9.92 -1.19
C ALA A 90 6.76 -8.61 -0.52
N ALA A 91 5.83 -7.94 0.19
CA ALA A 91 6.14 -6.73 0.95
C ALA A 91 7.16 -6.99 2.07
N ARG A 92 7.02 -8.10 2.81
CA ARG A 92 7.98 -8.49 3.86
C ARG A 92 9.38 -8.74 3.32
N GLY A 93 9.50 -9.34 2.13
CA GLY A 93 10.79 -9.52 1.46
C GLY A 93 11.52 -8.20 1.16
N LEU A 94 10.81 -7.06 1.12
CA LEU A 94 11.34 -5.74 0.78
C LEU A 94 11.69 -4.86 1.99
N ILE A 95 11.30 -5.25 3.22
CA ILE A 95 11.54 -4.47 4.46
C ILE A 95 13.05 -4.30 4.74
N SER A 96 13.89 -5.26 4.33
CA SER A 96 15.34 -5.27 4.58
C SER A 96 16.16 -4.18 3.86
N ARG A 97 15.54 -3.26 3.12
CA ARG A 97 16.25 -2.34 2.20
C ARG A 97 16.18 -0.85 2.56
N ALA A 98 15.53 -0.46 3.66
CA ALA A 98 15.58 0.92 4.12
C ALA A 98 16.94 1.20 4.81
N PRO A 99 17.74 2.18 4.34
CA PRO A 99 18.97 2.54 5.02
C PRO A 99 18.65 3.07 6.43
N SER A 100 19.34 2.55 7.44
CA SER A 100 19.43 3.18 8.76
C SER A 100 19.88 4.63 8.58
N GLN A 101 19.22 5.59 9.24
CA GLN A 101 19.66 6.99 9.20
C GLN A 101 21.18 7.11 9.42
N PRO A 102 21.89 7.95 8.66
CA PRO A 102 23.23 8.36 9.08
C PRO A 102 23.13 9.08 10.43
N PRO A 103 24.12 8.91 11.33
CA PRO A 103 24.10 9.56 12.64
C PRO A 103 24.00 11.09 12.49
N PRO A 104 23.37 11.80 13.44
CA PRO A 104 23.34 13.26 13.43
C PRO A 104 24.77 13.83 13.52
N PRO A 105 25.02 15.04 12.97
CA PRO A 105 26.33 15.69 12.99
C PRO A 105 26.82 16.02 14.41
#